data_AF-A0A9P0QHY1-F1
#
_entry.id   AF-A0A9P0QHY1-F1
#
_cell.length_a   1.000
_cell.length_b   1.000
_cell.length_c   1.000
_cell.angle_alpha   90.00
_cell.angle_beta   90.00
_cell.angle_gamma   90.00
#
_symmetry.space_group_name_H-M   'P 1'
#
loop_
_entity.id
_entity.type
_entity.pdbx_description
1 polymer ?
#
loop_
_entity_poly.entity_id
_entity_poly.type
_entity_poly.pdbx_seq_one_letter_code
_entity_poly.pdbx_strand_id
1 'polypeptide(L)'
;MDDLKLFASSNKQLDRELDIVKRFSEDICMQFGLEKCKRITITRGKISMNVNQITENSAGFDYLDPKTSLNPEAKITPMQDLVGQWKAKPLHGRYRSRIDDNAIDTKASQGWLQSGNLFLETEGFIASIQDQVVPTKLYRKRIKHENVEDIRCSICGEKDEHIDDIVAG
;
A
#
# COMPACT_ATOMS: atom_id res chain seq x y z
N MET A 1 -2.02 0.11 1.92
CA MET A 1 -1.26 -0.53 0.82
C MET A 1 -0.35 -1.49 1.55
N ASP A 2 -0.71 -2.77 1.55
CA ASP A 2 -0.28 -3.68 2.63
C ASP A 2 0.79 -4.68 2.16
N ASP A 3 0.94 -4.86 0.84
CA ASP A 3 1.92 -5.77 0.23
C ASP A 3 2.78 -5.04 -0.81
N LEU A 4 4.02 -4.68 -0.43
CA LEU A 4 5.03 -4.10 -1.32
C LEU A 4 6.04 -5.19 -1.74
N LYS A 5 6.32 -5.29 -3.04
CA LYS A 5 7.36 -6.18 -3.58
C LYS A 5 8.57 -5.36 -4.04
N LEU A 6 9.74 -5.72 -3.55
CA LEU A 6 11.01 -5.10 -3.93
C LEU A 6 11.82 -6.05 -4.80
N PHE A 7 12.47 -5.51 -5.82
CA PHE A 7 13.25 -6.26 -6.79
C PHE A 7 14.62 -5.61 -6.95
N ALA A 8 15.67 -6.36 -6.64
CA ALA A 8 17.03 -5.87 -6.77
C ALA A 8 17.92 -6.90 -7.46
N SER A 9 18.95 -6.41 -8.16
CA SER A 9 19.92 -7.26 -8.85
C SER A 9 20.91 -7.95 -7.90
N SER A 10 21.05 -7.44 -6.67
CA SER A 10 21.94 -7.97 -5.64
C SER A 10 21.37 -7.74 -4.24
N ASN A 11 21.81 -8.56 -3.27
CA ASN A 11 21.39 -8.40 -1.86
C ASN A 11 21.72 -7.00 -1.31
N LYS A 12 22.90 -6.46 -1.63
CA LYS A 12 23.31 -5.11 -1.20
C LYS A 12 22.38 -4.02 -1.72
N GLN A 13 21.86 -4.17 -2.92
CA GLN A 13 20.90 -3.23 -3.48
C GLN A 13 19.52 -3.42 -2.82
N LEU A 14 19.10 -4.65 -2.59
CA LEU A 14 17.84 -4.95 -1.89
C LEU A 14 17.82 -4.36 -0.48
N ASP A 15 18.92 -4.49 0.27
CA ASP A 15 19.02 -3.94 1.62
C ASP A 15 18.94 -2.41 1.62
N ARG A 16 19.53 -1.74 0.61
CA ARG A 16 19.37 -0.29 0.42
C ARG A 16 17.94 0.11 0.08
N GLU A 17 17.27 -0.63 -0.79
CA GLU A 17 15.87 -0.39 -1.13
C GLU A 17 14.97 -0.55 0.11
N LEU A 18 15.21 -1.57 0.94
CA LEU A 18 14.52 -1.77 2.21
C LEU A 18 14.73 -0.60 3.18
N ASP A 19 15.97 -0.11 3.31
CA ASP A 19 16.28 1.04 4.16
C ASP A 19 15.54 2.32 3.70
N ILE A 20 15.45 2.54 2.39
CA ILE A 20 14.73 3.68 1.80
C ILE A 20 13.24 3.55 2.12
N VAL A 21 12.64 2.40 1.83
CA VAL A 21 11.21 2.14 2.11
C VAL A 21 10.91 2.32 3.59
N LYS A 22 11.78 1.84 4.48
CA LYS A 22 11.61 1.99 5.91
C LYS A 22 11.58 3.46 6.33
N ARG A 23 12.56 4.27 5.89
CA ARG A 23 12.60 5.72 6.19
C ARG A 23 11.36 6.44 5.66
N PHE A 24 11.01 6.22 4.40
CA PHE A 24 9.81 6.83 3.83
C PHE A 24 8.53 6.41 4.56
N SER A 25 8.44 5.15 4.98
CA SER A 25 7.29 4.67 5.75
C SER A 25 7.17 5.34 7.10
N GLU A 26 8.30 5.52 7.79
CA GLU A 26 8.36 6.24 9.08
C GLU A 26 7.91 7.69 8.89
N ASP A 27 8.38 8.36 7.83
CA ASP A 27 8.02 9.75 7.51
C ASP A 27 6.52 9.94 7.25
N ILE A 28 5.87 8.95 6.64
CA ILE A 28 4.41 8.98 6.38
C ILE A 28 3.58 8.35 7.50
N CYS A 29 4.20 8.01 8.65
CA CYS A 29 3.54 7.33 9.78
C CYS A 29 2.82 6.03 9.38
N MET A 30 3.38 5.30 8.41
CA MET A 30 2.98 3.94 8.07
C MET A 30 3.92 2.94 8.75
N GLN A 31 3.36 1.84 9.25
CA GLN A 31 4.12 0.75 9.83
C GLN A 31 4.10 -0.41 8.83
N PHE A 32 5.24 -0.69 8.19
CA PHE A 32 5.41 -1.94 7.46
C PHE A 32 5.76 -3.05 8.46
N GLY A 33 5.03 -4.17 8.37
CA GLY A 33 5.37 -5.39 9.10
C GLY A 33 6.56 -6.09 8.44
N LEU A 34 7.73 -5.45 8.48
CA LEU A 34 8.96 -5.95 7.85
C LEU A 34 9.34 -7.33 8.39
N GLU A 35 9.03 -7.62 9.65
CA GLU A 35 9.17 -8.95 10.26
C GLU A 35 8.40 -10.05 9.54
N LYS A 36 7.39 -9.71 8.73
CA LYS A 36 6.58 -10.64 7.93
C LYS A 36 7.07 -10.75 6.49
N CYS A 37 7.94 -9.86 6.03
CA CYS A 37 8.42 -9.97 4.66
C CYS A 37 9.40 -11.11 4.55
N LYS A 38 9.48 -11.66 3.34
CA LYS A 38 10.36 -12.78 3.08
C LYS A 38 11.13 -12.59 1.78
N ARG A 39 12.35 -13.11 1.74
CA ARG A 39 13.29 -12.93 0.63
C ARG A 39 13.31 -14.16 -0.29
N ILE A 40 13.34 -13.92 -1.60
CA ILE A 40 13.53 -14.94 -2.64
C ILE A 40 14.64 -14.50 -3.58
N THR A 41 15.55 -15.42 -3.92
CA THR A 41 16.59 -15.19 -4.93
C THR A 41 16.30 -16.02 -6.17
N ILE A 42 16.28 -15.37 -7.35
CA ILE A 42 16.06 -16.05 -8.63
C ILE A 42 17.34 -15.95 -9.47
N THR A 43 17.94 -17.09 -9.81
CA THR A 43 19.12 -17.17 -10.67
C THR A 43 18.80 -17.98 -11.93
N ARG A 44 18.97 -17.37 -13.11
CA ARG A 44 18.70 -18.00 -14.43
C ARG A 44 17.31 -18.65 -14.52
N GLY A 45 16.29 -17.94 -14.02
CA GLY A 45 14.90 -18.42 -14.03
C GLY A 45 14.58 -19.51 -13.01
N LYS A 46 15.53 -19.88 -12.13
CA LYS A 46 15.32 -20.86 -11.05
C LYS A 46 15.43 -20.17 -9.69
N ILE A 47 14.59 -20.56 -8.75
CA ILE A 47 14.67 -20.08 -7.37
C ILE A 47 15.88 -20.76 -6.71
N SER A 48 16.85 -19.95 -6.25
CA SER A 48 18.05 -20.42 -5.57
C SER A 48 17.80 -20.43 -4.06
N MET A 49 17.81 -21.62 -3.46
CA MET A 49 17.77 -21.78 -2.00
C MET A 49 19.17 -21.48 -1.43
N ASN A 50 19.32 -20.43 -0.62
CA ASN A 50 20.47 -20.33 0.28
C ASN A 50 19.98 -20.70 1.67
N VAL A 51 20.05 -21.99 1.98
CA VAL A 51 19.95 -22.49 3.35
C VAL A 51 21.34 -22.33 3.96
N ASN A 52 21.45 -21.47 4.96
CA ASN A 52 22.63 -21.20 5.77
C ASN A 52 23.69 -20.28 5.14
N GLN A 53 23.58 -19.00 5.46
CA GLN A 53 24.60 -18.34 6.27
C GLN A 53 23.91 -17.24 7.07
N ILE A 54 23.72 -17.51 8.36
CA ILE A 54 23.55 -16.46 9.36
C ILE A 54 24.86 -15.67 9.30
N THR A 55 24.85 -14.55 8.56
CA THR A 55 25.73 -13.45 8.93
C THR A 55 24.92 -12.63 9.91
N GLU A 56 25.20 -12.85 11.19
CA GLU A 56 24.96 -11.86 12.23
C GLU A 56 25.34 -10.50 11.64
N ASN A 57 24.34 -9.61 11.47
CA ASN A 57 24.41 -8.17 11.13
C ASN A 57 23.43 -7.65 10.07
N SER A 58 22.43 -8.41 9.62
CA SER A 58 21.26 -7.79 8.95
C SER A 58 19.96 -8.33 9.55
N ALA A 59 19.31 -7.49 10.34
CA ALA A 59 18.11 -7.82 11.10
C ALA A 59 16.97 -8.32 10.18
N GLY A 60 16.50 -9.55 10.45
CA GLY A 60 15.07 -9.80 10.61
C GLY A 60 14.23 -10.22 9.41
N PHE A 61 14.76 -10.89 8.38
CA PHE A 61 13.91 -11.44 7.31
C PHE A 61 14.12 -12.95 7.11
N ASP A 62 13.03 -13.71 7.26
CA ASP A 62 13.00 -15.14 6.96
C ASP A 62 12.96 -15.39 5.45
N TYR A 63 13.66 -16.43 4.98
CA TYR A 63 13.57 -16.84 3.59
C TYR A 63 12.23 -17.55 3.32
N LEU A 64 11.59 -17.28 2.17
CA LEU A 64 10.45 -18.10 1.72
C LEU A 64 11.00 -19.46 1.31
N ASP A 65 10.74 -20.50 2.12
CA ASP A 65 10.88 -21.87 1.67
C ASP A 65 9.79 -22.15 0.61
N PRO A 66 10.15 -22.51 -0.63
CA PRO A 66 9.21 -22.85 -1.69
C PRO A 66 8.27 -24.02 -1.34
N LYS A 67 8.61 -24.81 -0.31
CA LYS A 67 7.79 -25.92 0.19
C LYS A 67 6.86 -25.52 1.34
N THR A 68 6.98 -24.31 1.89
CA THR A 68 6.04 -23.80 2.89
C THR A 68 4.82 -23.23 2.17
N SER A 69 3.95 -24.18 1.78
CA SER A 69 2.54 -24.04 1.43
C SER A 69 2.12 -22.82 0.59
N LEU A 70 2.06 -23.01 -0.73
CA LEU A 70 0.77 -22.78 -1.37
C LEU A 70 -0.21 -23.68 -0.61
N ASN A 71 -1.13 -23.09 0.17
CA ASN A 71 -2.18 -23.88 0.81
C ASN A 71 -2.95 -24.59 -0.33
N PRO A 72 -2.93 -25.94 -0.41
CA PRO A 72 -3.66 -26.67 -1.45
C PRO A 72 -5.17 -26.42 -1.38
N GLU A 73 -5.65 -25.91 -0.24
CA GLU A 73 -7.04 -25.54 0.03
C GLU A 73 -7.30 -24.03 -0.10
N ALA A 74 -6.34 -23.22 -0.57
CA ALA A 74 -6.60 -21.82 -0.90
C ALA A 74 -7.65 -21.76 -2.02
N LYS A 75 -8.92 -21.65 -1.62
CA LYS A 75 -10.03 -21.44 -2.53
C LYS A 75 -9.69 -20.21 -3.37
N ILE A 76 -9.55 -20.43 -4.68
CA ILE A 76 -9.37 -19.35 -5.63
C ILE A 76 -10.68 -18.54 -5.61
N THR A 77 -10.68 -17.45 -4.87
CA THR A 77 -11.80 -16.53 -4.84
C THR A 77 -11.93 -15.90 -6.23
N PRO A 78 -13.09 -16.00 -6.90
CA PRO A 78 -13.33 -15.34 -8.16
C PRO A 78 -12.98 -13.85 -8.10
N MET A 79 -12.40 -13.31 -9.17
CA MET A 79 -12.01 -11.89 -9.25
C MET A 79 -13.18 -10.95 -8.92
N GLN A 80 -14.40 -11.34 -9.28
CA GLN A 80 -15.63 -10.59 -9.01
C GLN A 80 -15.93 -10.48 -7.51
N ASP A 81 -15.70 -11.57 -6.76
CA ASP A 81 -15.92 -11.59 -5.32
C ASP A 81 -14.86 -10.77 -4.59
N LEU A 82 -13.62 -10.78 -5.07
CA LEU A 82 -12.54 -9.91 -4.56
C LEU A 82 -12.86 -8.42 -4.78
N VAL A 83 -13.34 -8.07 -5.98
CA VAL A 83 -13.77 -6.70 -6.28
C VAL A 83 -14.96 -6.31 -5.41
N GLY A 84 -15.93 -7.19 -5.20
CA GLY A 84 -17.07 -6.95 -4.31
C GLY A 84 -16.64 -6.70 -2.86
N GLN A 85 -15.75 -7.55 -2.32
CA GLN A 85 -15.19 -7.39 -0.98
C GLN A 85 -14.41 -6.09 -0.83
N TRP A 86 -13.61 -5.73 -1.84
CA TRP A 86 -12.86 -4.47 -1.84
C TRP A 86 -13.79 -3.25 -1.90
N LYS A 87 -14.81 -3.25 -2.78
CA LYS A 87 -15.85 -2.21 -2.86
C LYS A 87 -16.63 -2.05 -1.56
N ALA A 88 -16.83 -3.14 -0.81
CA ALA A 88 -17.51 -3.11 0.48
C ALA A 88 -16.66 -2.49 1.60
N LYS A 89 -15.35 -2.29 1.41
CA LYS A 89 -14.50 -1.68 2.44
C LYS A 89 -14.86 -0.20 2.62
N PRO A 90 -15.09 0.27 3.87
CA PRO A 90 -15.57 1.63 4.13
C PRO A 90 -14.69 2.77 3.63
N LEU A 91 -13.38 2.53 3.41
CA LEU A 91 -12.42 3.52 2.90
C LEU A 91 -12.05 3.24 1.45
N HIS A 92 -11.45 2.07 1.20
CA HIS A 92 -10.95 1.70 -0.13
C HIS A 92 -12.06 1.58 -1.19
N GLY A 93 -13.29 1.29 -0.77
CA GLY A 93 -14.43 1.24 -1.68
C GLY A 93 -15.00 2.62 -2.05
N ARG A 94 -14.68 3.71 -1.31
CA ARG A 94 -15.32 5.02 -1.50
C ARG A 94 -15.07 5.60 -2.86
N TYR A 95 -13.81 5.67 -3.28
CA TYR A 95 -13.47 6.23 -4.57
C TYR A 95 -14.13 5.45 -5.70
N ARG A 96 -14.14 4.11 -5.60
CA ARG A 96 -14.79 3.29 -6.62
C ARG A 96 -16.31 3.49 -6.65
N SER A 97 -16.96 3.58 -5.49
CA SER A 97 -18.40 3.86 -5.43
C SER A 97 -18.74 5.25 -5.98
N ARG A 98 -17.87 6.24 -5.80
CA ARG A 98 -18.04 7.60 -6.35
C ARG A 98 -17.85 7.63 -7.86
N ILE A 99 -16.82 7.00 -8.38
CA ILE A 99 -16.51 7.08 -9.83
C ILE A 99 -17.50 6.28 -10.70
N ASP A 100 -18.24 5.37 -10.08
CA ASP A 100 -19.34 4.62 -10.71
C ASP A 100 -20.67 5.41 -10.66
N ASP A 101 -20.71 6.66 -10.17
CA ASP A 101 -21.90 7.53 -10.18
C ASP A 101 -22.23 8.01 -11.61
N ASN A 102 -23.51 8.08 -11.94
CA ASN A 102 -24.03 8.45 -13.26
C ASN A 102 -23.59 9.86 -13.71
N ALA A 103 -23.28 10.74 -12.76
CA ALA A 103 -22.83 12.10 -13.06
C ALA A 103 -21.34 12.19 -13.46
N ILE A 104 -20.57 11.09 -13.33
CA ILE A 104 -19.12 11.08 -13.53
C ILE A 104 -18.76 10.27 -14.78
N ASP A 105 -17.99 10.87 -15.68
CA ASP A 105 -17.38 10.13 -16.78
C ASP A 105 -16.18 9.33 -16.26
N THR A 106 -16.45 8.07 -15.88
CA THR A 106 -15.43 7.15 -15.38
C THR A 106 -14.23 7.02 -16.34
N LYS A 107 -14.46 7.04 -17.67
CA LYS A 107 -13.38 6.86 -18.64
C LYS A 107 -12.48 8.08 -18.68
N ALA A 108 -13.05 9.28 -18.70
CA ALA A 108 -12.27 10.50 -18.63
C ALA A 108 -11.52 10.62 -17.29
N SER A 109 -12.19 10.33 -16.17
CA SER A 109 -11.60 10.42 -14.83
C SER A 109 -10.47 9.42 -14.58
N GLN A 110 -10.46 8.27 -15.27
CA GLN A 110 -9.42 7.24 -15.13
C GLN A 110 -8.43 7.18 -16.30
N GLY A 111 -8.60 8.01 -17.33
CA GLY A 111 -7.76 7.97 -18.54
C GLY A 111 -6.27 8.17 -18.28
N TRP A 112 -5.93 8.90 -17.21
CA TRP A 112 -4.54 9.14 -16.81
C TRP A 112 -3.79 7.85 -16.47
N LEU A 113 -4.46 6.84 -15.88
CA LEU A 113 -3.87 5.53 -15.53
C LEU A 113 -3.38 4.73 -16.75
N GLN A 114 -3.89 5.04 -17.94
CA GLN A 114 -3.54 4.34 -19.18
C GLN A 114 -2.58 5.15 -20.05
N SER A 115 -2.41 6.43 -19.75
CA SER A 115 -1.66 7.36 -20.60
C SER A 115 -0.15 7.29 -20.41
N GLY A 116 0.34 6.74 -19.30
CA GLY A 116 1.77 6.55 -19.01
C GLY A 116 2.58 7.86 -18.89
N ASN A 117 1.90 8.99 -18.76
CA ASN A 117 2.51 10.32 -18.77
C ASN A 117 2.92 10.83 -17.37
N LEU A 118 2.67 10.04 -16.33
CA LEU A 118 3.00 10.37 -14.94
C LEU A 118 4.11 9.45 -14.45
N PHE A 119 4.98 9.99 -13.59
CA PHE A 119 5.95 9.16 -12.86
C PHE A 119 5.21 8.21 -11.92
N LEU A 120 5.74 7.00 -11.74
CA LEU A 120 5.15 5.95 -10.89
C LEU A 120 4.89 6.45 -9.47
N GLU A 121 5.79 7.29 -8.95
CA GLU A 121 5.66 7.95 -7.65
C GLU A 121 4.43 8.86 -7.61
N THR A 122 4.22 9.67 -8.65
CA THR A 122 3.08 10.58 -8.77
C THR A 122 1.77 9.82 -8.90
N GLU A 123 1.73 8.76 -9.70
CA GLU A 123 0.56 7.88 -9.80
C GLU A 123 0.20 7.26 -8.45
N GLY A 124 1.22 6.79 -7.71
CA GLY A 124 1.06 6.24 -6.36
C GLY A 124 0.47 7.25 -5.38
N PHE A 125 0.94 8.51 -5.41
CA PHE A 125 0.40 9.57 -4.56
C PHE A 125 -1.07 9.87 -4.89
N ILE A 126 -1.42 10.01 -6.17
CA ILE A 126 -2.80 10.26 -6.61
C ILE A 126 -3.72 9.12 -6.15
N ALA A 127 -3.30 7.86 -6.34
CA ALA A 127 -4.05 6.70 -5.87
C ALA A 127 -4.23 6.69 -4.34
N SER A 128 -3.21 7.08 -3.59
CA SER A 128 -3.25 7.12 -2.11
C SER A 128 -4.21 8.20 -1.59
N ILE A 129 -4.27 9.34 -2.27
CA ILE A 129 -5.24 10.42 -2.00
C ILE A 129 -6.66 9.94 -2.30
N GLN A 130 -6.87 9.32 -3.47
CA GLN A 130 -8.18 8.78 -3.88
C GLN A 130 -8.70 7.73 -2.89
N ASP A 131 -7.84 6.85 -2.40
CA ASP A 131 -8.18 5.85 -1.38
C ASP A 131 -8.30 6.42 0.05
N GLN A 132 -8.12 7.74 0.21
CA GLN A 132 -8.18 8.45 1.49
C GLN A 132 -7.19 7.91 2.53
N VAL A 133 -6.02 7.44 2.10
CA VAL A 133 -4.96 6.87 2.95
C VAL A 133 -3.99 7.95 3.45
N VAL A 134 -4.23 9.22 3.09
CA VAL A 134 -3.47 10.38 3.58
C VAL A 134 -3.75 10.59 5.08
N PRO A 135 -2.73 10.88 5.90
CA PRO A 135 -2.84 10.99 7.36
C PRO A 135 -3.55 12.28 7.82
N THR A 136 -4.82 12.44 7.44
CA THR A 136 -5.72 13.47 7.96
C THR A 136 -6.02 13.24 9.44
N LYS A 137 -6.39 14.27 10.21
CA LYS A 137 -6.74 14.13 11.65
C LYS A 137 -7.83 13.10 11.87
N LEU A 138 -8.83 13.03 10.98
CA LEU A 138 -9.88 12.04 11.09
C LEU A 138 -9.38 10.62 10.80
N TYR A 139 -8.51 10.45 9.79
CA TYR A 139 -7.88 9.16 9.51
C TYR A 139 -7.05 8.68 10.72
N ARG A 140 -6.24 9.58 11.29
CA ARG A 140 -5.42 9.31 12.48
C ARG A 140 -6.29 8.88 13.68
N LYS A 141 -7.39 9.58 13.93
CA LYS A 141 -8.32 9.24 15.03
C LYS A 141 -9.08 7.93 14.80
N ARG A 142 -9.73 7.77 13.64
CA ARG A 142 -10.70 6.69 13.41
C ARG A 142 -10.08 5.41 12.87
N ILE A 143 -8.94 5.48 12.19
CA ILE A 143 -8.31 4.34 11.51
C ILE A 143 -7.02 3.92 12.18
N LYS A 144 -6.14 4.87 12.50
CA LYS A 144 -4.91 4.59 13.26
C LYS A 144 -5.17 4.47 14.77
N HIS A 145 -6.37 4.84 15.22
CA HIS A 145 -6.74 4.86 16.64
C HIS A 145 -5.76 5.69 17.49
N GLU A 146 -5.17 6.73 16.90
CA GLU A 146 -4.29 7.66 17.61
C GLU A 146 -5.11 8.59 18.51
N ASN A 147 -4.48 9.06 19.59
CA ASN A 147 -5.10 10.04 20.47
C ASN A 147 -5.07 11.43 19.83
N VAL A 148 -6.09 11.72 19.02
CA VAL A 148 -6.33 13.02 18.39
C VAL A 148 -7.54 13.67 19.06
N GLU A 149 -7.28 14.71 19.85
CA GLU A 149 -8.31 15.42 20.61
C GLU A 149 -9.26 16.19 19.67
N ASP A 150 -8.71 17.07 18.83
CA ASP A 150 -9.44 17.87 17.87
C ASP A 150 -9.32 17.30 16.45
N ILE A 151 -10.45 16.96 15.85
CA ILE A 151 -10.53 16.45 14.46
C ILE A 151 -10.98 17.49 13.46
N ARG A 152 -11.19 18.74 13.89
CA ARG A 152 -11.60 19.81 12.98
C ARG A 152 -10.52 20.09 11.95
N CYS A 153 -10.98 20.38 10.74
CA CYS A 153 -10.16 20.70 9.58
C CYS A 153 -9.17 21.82 9.90
N SER A 154 -7.89 21.58 9.60
CA SER A 154 -6.82 22.55 9.80
C SER A 154 -6.95 23.80 8.91
N ILE A 155 -7.76 23.74 7.85
CA ILE A 155 -7.98 24.85 6.92
C ILE A 155 -9.23 25.64 7.32
N CYS A 156 -10.39 25.00 7.36
CA CYS A 156 -11.67 25.69 7.61
C CYS A 156 -12.09 25.75 9.08
N GLY A 157 -11.56 24.88 9.95
CA GLY A 157 -11.87 24.87 11.40
C GLY A 157 -13.29 24.44 11.80
N GLU A 158 -14.20 24.19 10.85
CA GLU A 158 -15.60 23.90 11.14
C GLU A 158 -15.97 22.41 11.04
N LYS A 159 -15.51 21.72 9.98
CA LYS A 159 -15.87 20.32 9.69
C LYS A 159 -14.78 19.36 10.16
N ASP A 160 -15.14 18.09 10.34
CA ASP A 160 -14.17 17.01 10.52
C ASP A 160 -13.18 16.96 9.34
N GLU A 161 -11.88 16.83 9.61
CA GLU A 161 -10.83 16.88 8.59
C GLU A 161 -10.81 15.61 7.73
N HIS A 162 -11.56 15.63 6.63
CA HIS A 162 -11.40 14.66 5.54
C HIS A 162 -10.44 15.17 4.47
N ILE A 163 -9.91 14.25 3.66
CA ILE A 163 -9.07 14.62 2.52
C ILE A 163 -9.81 15.52 1.52
N ASP A 164 -11.12 15.28 1.34
CA ASP A 164 -11.96 16.10 0.45
C ASP A 164 -12.01 17.56 0.93
N ASP A 165 -12.13 17.78 2.25
CA ASP A 165 -12.13 19.14 2.83
C ASP A 165 -10.76 19.82 2.70
N ILE A 166 -9.66 19.07 2.86
CA ILE A 166 -8.30 19.62 2.67
C ILE A 166 -8.06 20.03 1.21
N VAL A 167 -8.52 19.21 0.26
CA VAL A 167 -8.30 19.44 -1.17
C VAL A 167 -9.24 20.51 -1.72
N ALA A 168 -10.42 20.68 -1.13
CA ALA A 168 -11.40 21.70 -1.54
C ALA A 168 -11.03 23.13 -1.13
N GLY A 169 -10.17 23.31 -0.11
CA GLY A 169 -9.73 24.61 0.40
C GLY A 169 -10.76 25.27 1.31
#